data_AF-A0A0F0KMA5-F1
#
_entry.id   AF-A0A0F0KMA5-F1
#
_cell.length_a   1.000
_cell.length_b   1.000
_cell.length_c   1.000
_cell.angle_alpha   90.00
_cell.angle_beta   90.00
_cell.angle_gamma   90.00
#
_symmetry.space_group_name_H-M   'P 1'
#
loop_
_entity.id
_entity.type
_entity.pdbx_description
1 polymer ?
#
loop_
_entity_poly.entity_id
_entity_poly.type
_entity_poly.pdbx_seq_one_letter_code
_entity_poly.pdbx_strand_id
1 'polypeptide(L)'
;MTPPSRSRRSEDRLRDNGSIAPEILSHAREDEDPPYGSRVFSGLMKNDDGENTYTGIVILFDSRLKDYLRPDSPQREFDEAINSGTRARGILDGEEIVITRVEVEVLS
;
A
#
# COMPACT_ATOMS: atom_id res chain seq x y z
N MET A 1 3.51 24.73 -36.09
CA MET A 1 2.39 24.42 -35.18
C MET A 1 2.65 23.03 -34.57
N THR A 2 2.55 22.95 -33.24
CA THR A 2 2.74 21.84 -32.27
C THR A 2 1.75 20.67 -32.48
N PRO A 3 1.90 19.43 -31.92
CA PRO A 3 3.00 18.81 -31.13
C PRO A 3 3.57 17.48 -31.69
N PRO A 4 4.64 16.92 -31.09
CA PRO A 4 5.00 15.51 -31.23
C PRO A 4 4.21 14.60 -30.26
N SER A 5 3.82 13.43 -30.76
CA SER A 5 3.08 12.38 -30.08
C SER A 5 3.83 11.80 -28.87
N ARG A 6 3.23 11.89 -27.68
CA ARG A 6 3.58 11.07 -26.50
C ARG A 6 3.04 9.65 -26.72
N SER A 7 3.87 8.76 -27.23
CA SER A 7 3.56 7.32 -27.28
C SER A 7 4.83 6.51 -27.09
N ARG A 8 5.42 6.59 -25.90
CA ARG A 8 6.38 5.60 -25.41
C ARG A 8 6.25 5.52 -23.89
N ARG A 9 6.27 4.30 -23.37
CA ARG A 9 6.45 3.92 -21.95
C ARG A 9 5.18 3.41 -21.23
N SER A 10 4.58 2.35 -21.77
CA SER A 10 3.63 1.51 -21.00
C SER A 10 3.91 0.01 -21.05
N GLU A 11 4.90 -0.46 -21.82
CA GLU A 11 5.10 -1.91 -22.05
C GLU A 11 6.45 -2.49 -21.63
N ASP A 12 7.31 -1.72 -20.96
CA ASP A 12 8.68 -2.14 -20.61
C ASP A 12 8.98 -2.04 -19.11
N ARG A 13 7.98 -2.32 -18.27
CA ARG A 13 8.10 -2.33 -16.79
C ARG A 13 7.50 -3.58 -16.13
N LEU A 14 7.37 -4.67 -16.88
CA LEU A 14 6.86 -5.96 -16.35
C LEU A 14 7.94 -7.04 -16.27
N ARG A 15 9.22 -6.66 -16.28
CA ARG A 15 10.35 -7.60 -16.18
C ARG A 15 11.50 -6.98 -15.40
N ASP A 16 11.30 -6.79 -14.11
CA ASP A 16 12.32 -7.11 -13.11
C ASP A 16 11.84 -6.72 -11.72
N ASN A 17 12.19 -7.59 -10.77
CA ASN A 17 12.15 -7.41 -9.32
C ASN A 17 10.81 -7.42 -8.59
N GLY A 18 10.74 -8.40 -7.70
CA GLY A 18 9.85 -8.40 -6.54
C GLY A 18 9.00 -9.63 -6.50
N SER A 19 9.59 -10.76 -6.10
CA SER A 19 8.85 -11.94 -5.64
C SER A 19 7.69 -11.47 -4.78
N ILE A 20 6.47 -11.68 -5.26
CA ILE A 20 5.23 -11.44 -4.52
C ILE A 20 5.26 -12.45 -3.38
N ALA A 21 5.74 -12.03 -2.21
CA ALA A 21 5.81 -12.89 -1.05
C ALA A 21 4.38 -13.28 -0.65
N PRO A 22 4.13 -14.56 -0.31
CA PRO A 22 2.80 -15.02 0.06
C PRO A 22 2.41 -14.40 1.40
N GLU A 23 1.26 -13.70 1.43
CA GLU A 23 0.54 -13.20 2.61
C GLU A 23 1.40 -12.92 3.85
N ILE A 24 2.12 -11.79 3.83
CA ILE A 24 2.80 -11.29 5.03
C ILE A 24 1.80 -10.51 5.87
N LEU A 25 1.35 -11.14 6.97
CA LEU A 25 0.47 -10.53 7.96
C LEU A 25 1.22 -9.48 8.80
N SER A 26 1.59 -8.34 8.22
CA SER A 26 2.19 -7.25 9.00
C SER A 26 1.09 -6.44 9.67
N HIS A 27 1.04 -6.43 11.00
CA HIS A 27 0.17 -5.54 11.75
C HIS A 27 0.82 -4.16 11.82
N ALA A 28 0.31 -3.19 11.05
CA ALA A 28 0.71 -1.79 11.20
C ALA A 28 -0.19 -1.08 12.24
N ARG A 29 0.42 -0.28 13.11
CA ARG A 29 -0.20 0.60 14.13
C ARG A 29 0.42 2.00 14.01
N GLU A 30 -0.39 3.04 14.15
CA GLU A 30 0.10 4.41 14.36
C GLU A 30 0.61 4.58 15.82
N ASP A 31 1.52 5.53 16.05
CA ASP A 31 2.18 5.78 17.36
C ASP A 31 1.26 6.35 18.46
N GLU A 32 -0.02 6.56 18.21
CA GLU A 32 -1.02 6.85 19.24
C GLU A 32 -2.26 6.02 18.92
N ASP A 33 -2.71 5.18 19.87
CA ASP A 33 -3.85 4.25 19.77
C ASP A 33 -4.80 4.59 18.60
N PRO A 34 -4.58 4.03 17.40
CA PRO A 34 -5.43 4.37 16.28
C PRO A 34 -6.81 3.75 16.53
N PRO A 35 -7.91 4.46 16.21
CA PRO A 35 -9.25 3.88 16.27
C PRO A 35 -9.41 2.67 15.32
N TYR A 36 -8.41 2.45 14.47
CA TYR A 36 -8.32 1.39 13.48
C TYR A 36 -7.42 0.28 14.03
N GLY A 37 -8.05 -0.79 14.53
CA GLY A 37 -7.35 -2.03 14.86
C GLY A 37 -6.38 -2.45 13.74
N SER A 38 -5.29 -3.11 14.12
CA SER A 38 -4.16 -3.46 13.25
C SER A 38 -4.51 -3.68 11.77
N ARG A 39 -3.93 -2.86 10.88
CA ARG A 39 -4.10 -3.00 9.42
C ARG A 39 -3.26 -4.15 8.89
N VAL A 40 -3.84 -4.96 8.00
CA VAL A 40 -3.16 -6.04 7.26
C VAL A 40 -3.09 -5.66 5.78
N PHE A 41 -1.92 -5.86 5.18
CA PHE A 41 -1.68 -5.67 3.75
C PHE A 41 -1.59 -7.01 3.03
N SER A 42 -1.97 -7.05 1.75
CA SER A 42 -1.80 -8.22 0.88
C SER A 42 -0.34 -8.45 0.51
N GLY A 43 0.45 -7.38 0.52
CA GLY A 43 1.89 -7.42 0.29
C GLY A 43 2.59 -6.16 0.80
N LEU A 44 3.91 -6.22 0.86
CA LEU A 44 4.77 -5.09 1.20
C LEU A 44 5.85 -4.94 0.14
N MET A 45 6.08 -3.71 -0.31
CA MET A 45 7.17 -3.37 -1.21
C MET A 45 8.14 -2.45 -0.49
N LYS A 46 9.43 -2.81 -0.42
CA LYS A 46 10.45 -1.97 0.21
C LYS A 46 10.67 -0.71 -0.63
N ASN A 47 10.75 0.44 0.02
CA ASN A 47 11.01 1.71 -0.65
C ASN A 47 12.51 2.05 -0.63
N ASP A 48 12.94 2.85 -1.60
CA ASP A 48 14.30 3.39 -1.67
C ASP A 48 14.43 4.77 -1.00
N ASP A 49 13.37 5.25 -0.32
CA ASP A 49 13.26 6.61 0.22
C ASP A 49 13.61 6.74 1.71
N GLY A 50 13.97 5.64 2.37
CA GLY A 50 14.30 5.61 3.78
C GLY A 50 14.75 4.23 4.25
N GLU A 51 15.29 4.19 5.47
CA GLU A 51 15.62 2.93 6.13
C GLU A 51 14.32 2.26 6.59
N ASN A 52 14.14 0.98 6.23
CA ASN A 52 12.99 0.17 6.59
C ASN A 52 11.61 0.81 6.29
N THR A 53 11.53 1.63 5.23
CA THR A 53 10.27 2.15 4.71
C THR A 53 9.67 1.20 3.67
N TYR A 54 8.35 1.06 3.68
CA TYR A 54 7.61 0.17 2.79
C TYR A 54 6.34 0.85 2.26
N THR A 55 5.92 0.42 1.08
CA THR A 55 4.60 0.65 0.52
C THR A 55 3.74 -0.59 0.81
N GLY A 56 2.59 -0.37 1.45
CA GLY A 56 1.60 -1.42 1.70
C GLY A 56 0.75 -1.66 0.46
N ILE A 57 0.61 -2.92 0.04
CA ILE A 57 -0.22 -3.30 -1.11
C ILE A 57 -1.52 -3.88 -0.61
N VAL A 58 -2.66 -3.37 -1.08
CA VAL A 58 -3.99 -3.86 -0.75
C VAL A 58 -4.65 -4.38 -2.02
N ILE A 59 -4.92 -5.69 -2.07
CA ILE A 59 -5.64 -6.30 -3.19
C ILE A 59 -7.10 -6.44 -2.81
N LEU A 60 -7.98 -5.79 -3.58
CA LEU A 60 -9.42 -5.83 -3.39
C LEU A 60 -10.07 -6.64 -4.51
N PHE A 61 -11.00 -7.51 -4.12
CA PHE A 61 -11.84 -8.30 -5.02
C PHE A 61 -13.30 -8.23 -4.55
N ASP A 62 -14.23 -8.16 -5.51
CA ASP A 62 -15.69 -8.22 -5.32
C ASP A 62 -16.22 -7.52 -4.05
N SER A 63 -16.53 -8.30 -3.01
CA SER A 63 -17.13 -7.84 -1.76
C SER A 63 -16.19 -6.94 -0.96
N ARG A 64 -14.87 -7.18 -0.99
CA ARG A 64 -13.88 -6.34 -0.30
C ARG A 64 -13.80 -4.95 -0.91
N LEU A 65 -14.00 -4.82 -2.23
CA LEU A 65 -14.05 -3.52 -2.88
C LEU A 65 -15.26 -2.71 -2.39
N LYS A 66 -16.43 -3.35 -2.27
CA LYS A 66 -17.64 -2.66 -1.79
C LYS A 66 -17.47 -2.13 -0.38
N ASP A 67 -16.92 -2.92 0.53
CA ASP A 67 -16.67 -2.50 1.92
C ASP A 67 -15.59 -1.41 2.01
N TYR A 68 -14.56 -1.48 1.16
CA TYR A 68 -13.52 -0.46 1.07
C TYR A 68 -14.06 0.88 0.56
N LEU A 69 -14.95 0.87 -0.44
CA LEU A 69 -15.51 2.08 -1.04
C LEU A 69 -16.60 2.75 -0.19
N ARG A 70 -17.00 2.16 0.94
CA ARG A 70 -18.00 2.78 1.82
C ARG A 70 -17.51 4.14 2.34
N PRO A 71 -18.39 5.14 2.51
CA PRO A 71 -18.01 6.46 3.00
C PRO A 71 -17.29 6.44 4.34
N ASP A 72 -17.69 5.51 5.21
CA ASP A 72 -17.23 5.29 6.58
C ASP A 72 -16.19 4.15 6.68
N SER A 73 -15.50 3.83 5.58
CA SER A 73 -14.54 2.72 5.55
C SER A 73 -13.31 3.06 6.39
N PRO A 74 -13.12 2.40 7.55
CA PRO A 74 -11.98 2.68 8.42
C PRO A 74 -10.66 2.33 7.72
N GLN A 75 -10.71 1.36 6.80
CA GLN A 75 -9.57 0.97 5.98
C GLN A 75 -9.20 2.05 4.96
N ARG A 76 -10.19 2.64 4.28
CA ARG A 76 -9.92 3.73 3.32
C ARG A 76 -9.41 4.98 4.03
N GLU A 77 -10.00 5.34 5.18
CA GLU A 77 -9.55 6.47 5.99
C GLU A 77 -8.09 6.31 6.42
N PHE A 78 -7.70 5.12 6.88
CA PHE A 78 -6.32 4.81 7.24
C PHE A 78 -5.36 4.91 6.04
N ASP A 79 -5.72 4.35 4.89
CA ASP A 79 -4.87 4.39 3.69
C ASP A 79 -4.71 5.81 3.14
N GLU A 80 -5.79 6.60 3.18
CA GLU A 80 -5.80 8.02 2.83
C GLU A 80 -4.92 8.85 3.78
N ALA A 81 -4.92 8.55 5.08
CA ALA A 81 -4.05 9.20 6.06
C ALA A 81 -2.58 8.93 5.75
N ILE A 82 -2.19 7.68 5.48
CA ILE A 82 -0.81 7.33 5.11
C ILE A 82 -0.40 8.06 3.83
N ASN A 83 -1.24 8.00 2.79
CA ASN A 83 -0.96 8.66 1.51
C ASN A 83 -0.95 10.20 1.61
N SER A 84 -1.53 10.77 2.67
CA SER A 84 -1.45 12.21 2.99
C SER A 84 -0.19 12.60 3.77
N GLY A 85 0.69 11.64 4.08
CA GLY A 85 1.98 11.86 4.72
C GLY A 85 2.08 11.33 6.15
N THR A 86 1.00 10.75 6.69
CA THR A 86 1.08 10.04 7.97
C THR A 86 1.91 8.77 7.81
N ARG A 87 2.65 8.39 8.86
CA ARG A 87 3.47 7.19 8.87
C ARG A 87 2.85 6.17 9.80
N ALA A 88 2.64 4.95 9.31
CA ALA A 88 2.26 3.82 10.17
C ALA A 88 3.49 2.95 10.45
N ARG A 89 3.58 2.36 11.63
CA ARG A 89 4.68 1.45 12.00
C ARG A 89 4.17 0.03 12.12
N GLY A 90 4.96 -0.95 11.72
CA GLY A 90 4.61 -2.36 11.84
C GLY A 90 5.80 -3.22 12.20
N ILE A 91 5.56 -4.51 12.41
CA ILE A 91 6.62 -5.50 12.59
C ILE A 91 6.63 -6.44 11.38
N LEU A 92 7.79 -6.62 10.77
CA LEU A 92 8.08 -7.57 9.70
C LEU A 92 9.28 -8.41 10.09
N ASP A 93 9.12 -9.74 10.16
CA ASP A 93 10.20 -10.67 10.53
C ASP A 93 10.94 -10.32 11.84
N GLY A 94 10.24 -9.68 12.78
CA GLY A 94 10.80 -9.24 14.06
C GLY A 94 11.48 -7.87 14.04
N GLU A 95 11.53 -7.21 12.88
CA GLU A 95 12.06 -5.85 12.72
C GLU A 95 10.93 -4.82 12.61
N GLU A 96 11.17 -3.61 13.14
CA GLU A 96 10.26 -2.49 12.94
C GLU A 96 10.38 -1.97 11.51
N ILE A 97 9.22 -1.77 10.89
CA ILE A 97 9.07 -1.20 9.56
C ILE A 97 8.15 0.02 9.60
N VAL A 98 8.28 0.89 8.62
CA VAL A 98 7.46 2.09 8.47
C VAL A 98 6.72 2.04 7.14
N ILE A 99 5.39 2.03 7.18
CA ILE A 99 4.55 2.18 6.00
C ILE A 99 4.37 3.68 5.71
N THR A 100 4.82 4.12 4.54
CA THR A 100 4.76 5.52 4.13
C THR A 100 3.83 5.77 2.94
N ARG A 101 3.35 4.70 2.30
CA ARG A 101 2.43 4.74 1.15
C ARG A 101 1.55 3.49 1.17
N VAL A 102 0.35 3.61 0.61
CA VAL A 102 -0.52 2.47 0.35
C VAL A 102 -0.98 2.49 -1.10
N GLU A 103 -0.77 1.37 -1.80
CA GLU A 103 -1.28 1.15 -3.15
C GLU A 103 -2.43 0.14 -3.11
N VAL A 104 -3.55 0.51 -3.73
CA VAL A 104 -4.76 -0.31 -3.78
C VAL A 104 -4.95 -0.81 -5.20
N GLU A 105 -4.89 -2.12 -5.35
CA GLU A 105 -5.08 -2.82 -6.62
C GLU A 105 -6.45 -3.52 -6.61
N VAL A 106 -7.24 -3.27 -7.66
CA VAL A 106 -8.55 -3.89 -7.82
C VAL A 106 -8.45 -4.97 -8.90
N LEU A 107 -8.69 -6.22 -8.50
CA LEU A 107 -8.75 -7.34 -9.44
C LEU A 107 -10.20 -7.59 -9.83
N SER A 108 -10.45 -7.59 -11.14
CA SER A 108 -11.76 -7.78 -11.78
C SER A 108 -11.79 -9.03 -12.65
#